data_AF-A0A1Y4I3Y5-F1
#
_entry.id   AF-A0A1Y4I3Y5-F1
#
_cell.length_a   1.000
_cell.length_b   1.000
_cell.length_c   1.000
_cell.angle_alpha   90.00
_cell.angle_beta   90.00
_cell.angle_gamma   90.00
#
_symmetry.space_group_name_H-M   'P 1'
#
loop_
_entity.id
_entity.type
_entity.pdbx_description
1 polymer ?
#
loop_
_entity_poly.entity_id
_entity_poly.type
_entity_poly.pdbx_seq_one_letter_code
_entity_poly.pdbx_strand_id
1 'polypeptide(L)' 'MRSGAAVAVKVYFPETDEGKRELSERVAEVHAAFVLDAIDKLHCPIRQKKELLQKVIDAEKKMEGRKRYKGALQKLL' A
#
# COMPACT_ATOMS: atom_id res chain seq x y z
N MET A 1 -36.52 -13.55 -4.61
CA MET A 1 -35.13 -13.23 -5.01
C MET A 1 -35.07 -11.71 -5.20
N ARG A 2 -34.19 -10.98 -4.50
CA ARG A 2 -34.02 -9.53 -4.74
C ARG A 2 -33.31 -9.36 -6.08
N SER A 3 -34.00 -8.90 -7.11
CA SER A 3 -33.37 -8.39 -8.33
C SER A 3 -32.73 -7.04 -8.01
N GLY A 4 -31.48 -7.04 -7.56
CA GLY A 4 -30.71 -5.82 -7.38
C GLY A 4 -30.35 -5.28 -8.77
N ALA A 5 -30.94 -4.16 -9.17
CA ALA A 5 -30.48 -3.43 -10.35
C ALA A 5 -28.99 -3.09 -10.18
N ALA A 6 -28.17 -3.41 -11.17
CA ALA A 6 -26.74 -3.10 -11.13
C ALA A 6 -26.56 -1.57 -11.06
N VAL A 7 -25.87 -1.10 -10.01
CA VAL A 7 -25.52 0.31 -9.86
C VAL A 7 -24.24 0.56 -10.66
N ALA A 8 -24.31 1.44 -11.65
CA ALA A 8 -23.14 1.88 -12.41
C ALA A 8 -22.29 2.81 -11.54
N VAL A 9 -21.04 2.43 -11.27
CA VAL A 9 -20.06 3.25 -10.55
C VAL A 9 -19.05 3.78 -11.56
N LYS A 10 -18.90 5.11 -11.63
CA LYS A 10 -17.88 5.77 -12.44
C LYS A 10 -16.86 6.42 -11.52
N VAL A 11 -15.60 6.02 -11.66
CA VAL A 11 -14.48 6.51 -10.84
C VAL A 11 -13.66 7.49 -11.67
N TYR A 12 -13.29 8.61 -11.06
CA TYR A 12 -12.42 9.62 -11.64
C TYR A 12 -11.12 9.69 -10.84
N PHE A 13 -10.00 9.76 -11.54
CA PHE A 13 -8.69 9.89 -10.91
C PHE A 13 -8.39 11.37 -10.64
N PRO A 14 -7.78 11.73 -9.49
CA PRO A 14 -7.44 13.11 -9.20
C PRO A 14 -6.37 13.65 -10.15
N GLU A 15 -6.60 14.84 -10.70
CA GLU A 15 -5.69 15.48 -11.64
C GLU A 15 -4.69 16.41 -10.96
N THR A 16 -5.07 16.99 -9.82
CA THR A 16 -4.22 17.91 -9.03
C THR A 16 -3.15 17.14 -8.27
N ASP A 17 -2.03 17.81 -7.98
CA ASP A 17 -0.93 17.20 -7.23
C ASP A 17 -1.33 16.94 -5.78
N GLU A 18 -2.13 17.82 -5.17
CA GLU A 18 -2.70 17.60 -3.84
C GLU A 18 -3.60 16.37 -3.81
N GLY A 19 -4.47 16.21 -4.82
CA GLY A 19 -5.38 15.08 -4.91
C GLY A 19 -4.65 13.75 -5.16
N LYS A 20 -3.60 13.78 -5.98
CA LYS A 20 -2.71 12.61 -6.18
C LYS A 20 -1.98 12.24 -4.89
N ARG A 21 -1.52 13.23 -4.13
CA ARG A 21 -0.87 13.00 -2.83
C ARG A 21 -1.84 12.38 -1.83
N GLU A 22 -3.03 12.95 -1.68
CA GLU A 22 -4.07 12.40 -0.80
C GLU A 22 -4.44 10.96 -1.19
N LEU A 23 -4.63 10.70 -2.49
CA LEU A 23 -4.90 9.35 -2.97
C LEU A 23 -3.74 8.40 -2.63
N SER A 24 -2.49 8.83 -2.79
CA SER A 24 -1.32 8.03 -2.43
C SER A 24 -1.28 7.70 -0.93
N GLU A 25 -1.63 8.66 -0.07
CA GLU A 25 -1.70 8.45 1.39
C GLU A 25 -2.80 7.44 1.73
N ARG A 26 -4.00 7.59 1.18
CA ARG A 26 -5.12 6.65 1.39
C ARG A 26 -4.81 5.24 0.87
N VAL A 27 -4.15 5.13 -0.28
CA VAL A 27 -3.70 3.83 -0.81
C VAL A 27 -2.69 3.17 0.15
N ALA A 28 -1.77 3.95 0.71
CA ALA A 28 -0.82 3.44 1.70
C ALA A 28 -1.52 2.91 2.96
N GLU A 29 -2.55 3.59 3.46
CA GLU A 29 -3.36 3.13 4.59
C GLU A 29 -4.08 1.81 4.30
N VAL A 30 -4.72 1.69 3.14
CA VAL A 30 -5.40 0.45 2.73
C VAL A 30 -4.41 -0.70 2.60
N HIS A 31 -3.24 -0.45 2.02
CA HIS A 31 -2.17 -1.44 1.92
C HIS A 31 -1.68 -1.89 3.31
N ALA A 32 -1.47 -0.96 4.24
CA ALA A 32 -1.06 -1.28 5.60
C ALA A 32 -2.12 -2.14 6.32
N ALA A 33 -3.40 -1.78 6.19
CA ALA A 33 -4.50 -2.55 6.76
C ALA A 33 -4.58 -3.97 6.19
N PHE A 34 -4.41 -4.12 4.86
CA PHE A 34 -4.37 -5.41 4.20
C PHE A 34 -3.22 -6.28 4.69
N VAL A 35 -2.02 -5.71 4.84
CA VAL A 35 -0.85 -6.44 5.37
C VAL A 35 -1.11 -6.94 6.80
N LEU A 36 -1.68 -6.11 7.66
CA LEU A 36 -1.99 -6.50 9.04
C LEU A 36 -3.02 -7.63 9.08
N ASP A 37 -4.10 -7.54 8.30
CA ASP A 37 -5.12 -8.58 8.18
C ASP A 37 -4.53 -9.90 7.64
N ALA A 38 -3.68 -9.82 6.62
CA ALA A 38 -2.99 -10.97 6.06
C ALA A 38 -2.08 -11.66 7.08
N ILE A 39 -1.30 -10.90 7.86
CA ILE A 39 -0.43 -11.45 8.91
C ILE A 39 -1.25 -12.05 10.04
N ASP A 40 -2.38 -11.44 10.40
CA ASP A 40 -3.23 -11.97 11.47
C ASP A 40 -3.86 -13.32 11.10
N LYS A 41 -4.18 -13.52 9.83
CA LYS A 41 -4.71 -14.79 9.31
C LYS A 41 -3.68 -15.93 9.25
N LEU A 42 -2.39 -15.66 9.42
CA LEU A 42 -1.36 -16.70 9.42
C LEU A 42 -1.47 -17.58 10.67
N HIS A 43 -1.40 -18.90 10.47
CA HIS A 43 -1.35 -19.87 11.56
C HIS A 43 0.07 -19.98 12.12
N CYS A 44 0.47 -19.00 12.92
CA CYS A 44 1.76 -18.98 13.60
C CYS A 44 1.70 -18.26 14.96
N PRO A 45 2.65 -18.53 15.88
CA PRO A 45 2.73 -17.84 17.16
C PRO A 45 2.89 -16.33 16.99
N ILE A 46 2.35 -15.56 17.94
CA ILE A 46 2.40 -14.08 17.95
C ILE A 46 3.83 -13.55 17.79
N ARG A 47 4.84 -14.23 18.35
CA ARG A 47 6.25 -13.85 18.20
C ARG A 47 6.69 -13.84 16.73
N GLN A 48 6.32 -14.86 15.96
CA GLN A 48 6.66 -14.96 14.54
C GLN A 48 5.88 -13.92 13.71
N LYS A 49 4.61 -13.65 14.04
CA LYS A 49 3.84 -12.58 13.40
C LYS A 49 4.53 -11.22 13.55
N LYS A 50 5.01 -10.89 14.76
CA LYS A 50 5.74 -9.64 15.02
C LYS A 50 7.05 -9.56 14.25
N GLU A 51 7.82 -10.65 14.23
CA GLU A 51 9.08 -10.70 13.46
C GLU A 51 8.83 -10.52 11.96
N LEU A 52 7.80 -11.17 11.42
CA LEU A 52 7.41 -11.03 10.02
C LEU A 52 6.98 -9.60 9.69
N LEU A 53 6.13 -8.97 10.52
CA LEU A 53 5.72 -7.58 10.34
C LEU A 53 6.92 -6.63 10.31
N GLN A 54 7.90 -6.84 11.21
CA GLN A 54 9.12 -6.04 11.21
C GLN A 54 9.92 -6.21 9.91
N LYS A 55 10.08 -7.45 9.41
CA LYS A 55 10.76 -7.71 8.13
C LYS A 55 10.07 -7.05 6.94
N VAL A 56 8.73 -7.00 6.94
CA VAL A 56 7.96 -6.29 5.90
C VAL A 56 8.25 -4.79 5.94
N ILE A 57 8.22 -4.19 7.13
CA ILE A 57 8.54 -2.76 7.31
C ILE A 57 9.97 -2.45 6.82
N ASP A 58 10.93 -3.30 7.17
CA ASP A 58 12.34 -3.11 6.79
C ASP A 58 12.54 -3.29 5.26
N ALA A 59 11.82 -4.21 4.64
CA ALA A 59 11.83 -4.41 3.20
C ALA A 59 11.30 -3.19 2.45
N GLU A 60 10.18 -2.60 2.90
CA GLU A 60 9.63 -1.38 2.31
C GLU A 60 10.60 -0.21 2.41
N LYS A 61 11.20 0.02 3.59
CA LYS A 61 12.22 1.08 3.78
C LYS A 61 13.41 0.91 2.84
N LYS A 62 13.87 -0.33 2.63
CA LYS A 62 14.97 -0.65 1.70
C LYS A 62 14.58 -0.35 0.25
N MET A 63 13.35 -0.65 -0.13
CA MET A 63 12.83 -0.38 -1.48
C MET A 63 12.68 1.12 -1.73
N GLU A 64 12.23 1.89 -0.74
CA GLU A 64 12.13 3.35 -0.82
C GLU A 64 13.51 3.98 -1.05
N GLY A 65 14.53 3.54 -0.31
CA GLY A 65 15.91 3.96 -0.53
C GLY A 65 16.41 3.68 -1.96
N ARG A 66 16.05 2.53 -2.54
CA ARG A 66 16.41 2.18 -3.93
C ARG A 66 15.69 3.06 -4.96
N LYS A 67 14.40 3.34 -4.77
CA LYS A 67 13.64 4.25 -5.66
C LYS A 67 14.24 5.64 -5.65
N ARG A 68 14.56 6.17 -4.46
CA ARG A 68 15.21 7.47 -4.28
C ARG A 68 16.56 7.54 -4.97
N TYR A 69 17.37 6.49 -4.86
CA TYR A 69 18.68 6.41 -5.54
C TYR A 69 18.54 6.37 -7.07
N LYS A 70 17.63 5.55 -7.61
CA LYS A 70 17.38 5.51 -9.07
C LYS A 70 16.85 6.83 -9.62
N GLY A 71 15.94 7.49 -8.90
CA GLY A 71 15.42 8.81 -9.27
C GLY A 71 16.49 9.91 -9.22
N ALA A 72 17.46 9.83 -8.30
CA ALA A 72 18.60 10.74 -8.25
C ALA A 72 19.57 10.50 -9.43
N LEU A 73 19.87 9.24 -9.75
CA LEU A 73 20.69 8.88 -10.91
C LEU A 73 20.08 9.34 -12.24
N GLN A 74 18.77 9.20 -12.41
CA GLN A 74 18.10 9.63 -13.64
C GLN A 74 18.06 11.16 -13.81
N LYS A 75 18.35 11.93 -12.76
CA LYS A 75 18.52 13.40 -12.84
C LYS A 75 19.97 13.84 -13.10
N LEU A 76 20.93 12.92 -12.99
CA LEU A 76 22.36 13.19 -13.18
C LEU A 76 22.88 12.78 -14.57
N LEU A 77 22.05 12.08 -15.36
CA LEU A 77 22.30 11.67 -16.75
C LEU A 77 21.45 12.52 -17.69
#